data_AF-A0A6J2YDP3-F1
#
_entry.id   AF-A0A6J2YDP3-F1
#
_cell.length_a   1.000
_cell.length_b   1.000
_cell.length_c   1.000
_cell.angle_alpha   90.00
_cell.angle_beta   90.00
_cell.angle_gamma   90.00
#
_symmetry.space_group_name_H-M   'P 1'
#
loop_
_entity.id
_entity.type
_entity.pdbx_description
1 polymer ?
#
loop_
_entity_poly.entity_id
_entity_poly.type
_entity_poly.pdbx_seq_one_letter_code
_entity_poly.pdbx_strand_id
1 'polypeptide(L)'
;MDQLSIEKGLTISYLLCAIMGIISSVTTGIAWGHWYLSLDQCGIGRNCSCILYGQNTFSRFLGGGQAPCIWITYGPLLYVFLAICMTCFHGYRVLFTTKSPKMRTKRSVIARMNHGSSVQIETIAQEDISSLYRCFWITMSVLTSIFFVYALVHFAIFLDGFYTTCNEYRKMLEKLLSVHGTILPVIHRRLHCQSVFDFMDYMQLDSENAYRNGYINTGLALILGIIASCFGWIIFFFASCLNITMAKRQN
;
A
#
# COMPACT_ATOMS: atom_id res chain seq x y z
N MET A 1 -24.03 3.09 12.14
CA MET A 1 -23.73 2.65 10.76
C MET A 1 -24.59 1.44 10.48
N ASP A 2 -25.41 1.47 9.44
CA ASP A 2 -26.15 0.32 8.96
C ASP A 2 -25.24 -0.63 8.14
N GLN A 3 -25.74 -1.83 7.82
CA GLN A 3 -24.99 -2.80 7.02
C GLN A 3 -24.62 -2.23 5.64
N LEU A 4 -25.54 -1.49 5.01
CA LEU A 4 -25.31 -0.82 3.73
C LEU A 4 -24.12 0.16 3.76
N SER A 5 -24.01 1.00 4.80
CA SER A 5 -22.86 1.92 4.91
C SER A 5 -21.54 1.17 5.10
N ILE A 6 -21.56 0.03 5.79
CA ILE A 6 -20.36 -0.78 6.00
C ILE A 6 -19.94 -1.48 4.71
N GLU A 7 -20.88 -2.05 3.97
CA GLU A 7 -20.63 -2.66 2.66
C GLU A 7 -20.07 -1.63 1.66
N LYS A 8 -20.59 -0.39 1.66
CA LYS A 8 -20.05 0.74 0.88
C LYS A 8 -18.61 1.09 1.31
N GLY A 9 -18.39 1.22 2.62
CA GLY A 9 -17.07 1.51 3.17
C GLY A 9 -16.04 0.43 2.83
N LEU A 10 -16.42 -0.84 2.91
CA LEU A 10 -15.58 -1.98 2.55
C LEU A 10 -15.29 -2.01 1.04
N THR A 11 -16.30 -1.78 0.19
CA THR A 11 -16.10 -1.70 -1.28
C THR A 11 -15.04 -0.67 -1.64
N ILE A 12 -15.14 0.55 -1.08
CA ILE A 12 -14.19 1.64 -1.31
C ILE A 12 -12.82 1.27 -0.75
N SER A 13 -12.77 0.72 0.47
CA SER A 13 -11.51 0.35 1.12
C SER A 13 -10.74 -0.69 0.30
N TYR A 14 -11.40 -1.78 -0.12
CA TYR A 14 -10.75 -2.79 -0.95
C TYR A 14 -10.34 -2.25 -2.32
N LEU A 15 -11.14 -1.37 -2.94
CA LEU A 15 -10.79 -0.76 -4.21
C LEU A 15 -9.51 0.09 -4.07
N LEU A 16 -9.43 0.90 -3.02
CA LEU A 16 -8.26 1.71 -2.74
C LEU A 16 -7.04 0.84 -2.39
N CYS A 17 -7.20 -0.25 -1.63
CA CYS A 17 -6.14 -1.21 -1.38
C CYS A 17 -5.59 -1.82 -2.69
N ALA A 18 -6.47 -2.19 -3.62
CA ALA A 18 -6.06 -2.74 -4.91
C ALA A 18 -5.24 -1.71 -5.71
N ILE A 19 -5.72 -0.47 -5.81
CA ILE A 19 -5.03 0.61 -6.51
C ILE A 19 -3.66 0.88 -5.88
N MET A 20 -3.60 1.05 -4.55
CA MET A 20 -2.34 1.31 -3.85
C MET A 20 -1.36 0.15 -3.95
N GLY A 21 -1.82 -1.09 -3.87
CA GLY A 21 -0.99 -2.27 -4.07
C GLY A 21 -0.40 -2.37 -5.48
N ILE A 22 -1.20 -2.06 -6.51
CA ILE A 22 -0.75 -2.01 -7.90
C ILE A 22 0.30 -0.92 -8.10
N ILE A 23 0.05 0.29 -7.60
CA ILE A 23 1.01 1.40 -7.68
C ILE A 23 2.33 1.00 -7.01
N SER A 24 2.27 0.43 -5.80
CA SER A 24 3.46 -0.02 -5.07
C SER A 24 4.25 -1.08 -5.83
N SER A 25 3.56 -2.09 -6.37
CA SER A 25 4.17 -3.17 -7.16
C SER A 25 4.83 -2.67 -8.44
N VAL A 26 4.11 -1.87 -9.24
CA VAL A 26 4.57 -1.39 -10.55
C VAL A 26 5.73 -0.42 -10.41
N THR A 27 5.62 0.59 -9.54
CA THR A 27 6.67 1.60 -9.38
C THR A 27 7.98 0.98 -8.88
N THR A 28 7.88 0.06 -7.92
CA THR A 28 9.03 -0.74 -7.47
C THR A 28 9.57 -1.61 -8.58
N GLY A 29 8.71 -2.31 -9.32
CA GLY A 29 9.12 -3.19 -10.42
C GLY A 29 9.87 -2.44 -11.51
N ILE A 30 9.48 -1.21 -11.83
CA ILE A 30 10.18 -0.33 -12.76
C ILE A 30 11.59 0.00 -12.23
N ALA A 31 11.69 0.48 -10.99
CA ALA A 31 12.98 0.83 -10.39
C ALA A 31 13.91 -0.39 -10.31
N TRP A 32 13.40 -1.51 -9.79
CA TRP A 32 14.19 -2.73 -9.67
C TRP A 32 14.60 -3.29 -11.03
N GLY A 33 13.68 -3.37 -11.99
CA GLY A 33 13.97 -3.86 -13.34
C GLY A 33 15.01 -3.02 -14.07
N HIS A 34 14.96 -1.70 -13.91
CA HIS A 34 15.96 -0.79 -14.48
C HIS A 34 17.37 -1.03 -13.91
N TRP A 35 17.48 -1.29 -12.61
CA TRP A 35 18.75 -1.46 -11.91
C TRP A 35 19.25 -2.90 -11.80
N TYR A 36 18.43 -3.88 -12.20
CA TYR A 36 18.63 -5.30 -11.93
C TYR A 36 20.03 -5.80 -12.33
N LEU A 37 20.44 -5.56 -13.58
CA LEU A 37 21.73 -6.03 -14.12
C LEU A 37 22.90 -5.11 -13.74
N SER A 38 22.66 -3.81 -13.63
CA SER A 38 23.73 -2.84 -13.32
C SER A 38 24.25 -2.98 -11.90
N LEU A 39 23.38 -3.34 -10.95
CA LEU A 39 23.74 -3.52 -9.55
C LEU A 39 24.27 -4.92 -9.22
N ASP A 40 24.00 -5.93 -10.07
CA ASP A 40 24.38 -7.32 -9.83
C ASP A 40 25.86 -7.59 -10.14
N GLN A 41 26.73 -7.07 -9.28
CA GLN A 41 28.19 -7.15 -9.45
C GLN A 41 28.88 -8.00 -8.37
N CYS A 42 28.12 -8.81 -7.63
CA CYS A 42 28.62 -9.56 -6.47
C CYS A 42 29.46 -10.82 -6.79
N GLY A 43 29.75 -11.07 -8.06
CA GLY A 43 30.54 -12.21 -8.52
C GLY A 43 29.75 -13.53 -8.51
N ILE A 44 30.44 -14.63 -8.80
CA ILE A 44 29.81 -15.94 -8.98
C ILE A 44 29.23 -16.46 -7.66
N GLY A 45 27.93 -16.79 -7.66
CA GLY A 45 27.24 -17.42 -6.53
C GLY A 45 26.58 -16.48 -5.53
N ARG A 46 26.55 -15.16 -5.78
CA ARG A 46 25.82 -14.17 -4.96
C ARG A 46 25.05 -13.19 -5.83
N ASN A 47 23.73 -13.13 -5.65
CA ASN A 47 22.86 -12.20 -6.38
C ASN A 47 22.75 -10.87 -5.62
N CYS A 48 23.11 -9.78 -6.27
CA CYS A 48 23.05 -8.42 -5.74
C CYS A 48 22.27 -7.48 -6.66
N SER A 49 21.16 -7.96 -7.20
CA SER A 49 20.35 -7.23 -8.18
C SER A 49 19.31 -6.30 -7.57
N CYS A 50 19.16 -6.27 -6.24
CA CYS A 50 18.13 -5.47 -5.60
C CYS A 50 18.59 -4.03 -5.38
N ILE A 51 17.74 -3.07 -5.75
CA ILE A 51 17.99 -1.65 -5.47
C ILE A 51 17.87 -1.31 -3.98
N LEU A 52 17.14 -2.10 -3.20
CA LEU A 52 17.09 -1.96 -1.75
C LEU A 52 18.24 -2.67 -1.06
N TYR A 53 18.62 -2.15 0.11
CA TYR A 53 19.75 -2.67 0.89
C TYR A 53 21.07 -2.70 0.11
N GLY A 54 21.27 -1.74 -0.80
CA GLY A 54 22.51 -1.57 -1.53
C GLY A 54 23.68 -1.24 -0.58
N GLN A 55 24.88 -1.64 -0.96
CA GLN A 55 26.07 -1.56 -0.12
C GLN A 55 27.21 -0.82 -0.82
N ASN A 56 27.84 0.12 -0.10
CA ASN A 56 29.06 0.78 -0.56
C ASN A 56 30.28 -0.09 -0.23
N THR A 57 31.07 -0.44 -1.24
CA THR A 57 32.36 -1.13 -1.05
C THR A 57 33.52 -0.17 -1.25
N PHE A 58 34.77 -0.65 -1.16
CA PHE A 58 35.94 0.21 -1.35
C PHE A 58 35.98 0.84 -2.76
N SER A 59 35.62 0.08 -3.79
CA SER A 59 35.76 0.48 -5.20
C SER A 59 34.45 0.71 -5.95
N ARG A 60 33.32 0.17 -5.47
CA ARG A 60 32.04 0.18 -6.19
C ARG A 60 30.83 0.14 -5.28
N PHE A 61 29.69 0.51 -5.84
CA PHE A 61 28.38 0.32 -5.20
C PHE A 61 27.75 -0.98 -5.69
N LEU A 62 27.25 -1.80 -4.77
CA LEU A 62 26.60 -3.08 -5.04
C LEU A 62 25.12 -3.00 -4.65
N GLY A 63 24.25 -3.72 -5.38
CA GLY A 63 22.88 -3.90 -4.94
C GLY A 63 22.78 -4.82 -3.73
N GLY A 64 21.60 -4.85 -3.11
CA GLY A 64 21.29 -5.78 -2.03
C GLY A 64 20.86 -7.15 -2.55
N GLY A 65 20.63 -8.07 -1.62
CA GLY A 65 20.09 -9.40 -1.93
C GLY A 65 18.74 -9.33 -2.65
N GLN A 66 18.45 -10.31 -3.49
CA GLN A 66 17.28 -10.29 -4.37
C GLN A 66 15.93 -10.37 -3.62
N ALA A 67 15.89 -11.04 -2.46
CA ALA A 67 14.66 -11.36 -1.75
C ALA A 67 13.82 -10.14 -1.32
N PRO A 68 14.40 -9.06 -0.73
CA PRO A 68 13.66 -7.83 -0.46
C PRO A 68 12.94 -7.26 -1.68
N CYS A 69 13.60 -7.16 -2.85
CA CYS A 69 12.97 -6.62 -4.04
C CYS A 69 11.87 -7.53 -4.60
N ILE A 70 12.07 -8.86 -4.57
CA ILE A 70 11.00 -9.83 -4.90
C ILE A 70 9.78 -9.58 -3.99
N TRP A 71 10.02 -9.45 -2.68
CA TRP A 71 8.97 -9.23 -1.70
C TRP A 71 8.24 -7.91 -1.92
N ILE A 72 8.96 -6.80 -2.12
CA ILE A 72 8.30 -5.50 -2.24
C ILE A 72 7.61 -5.31 -3.59
N THR A 73 8.11 -5.94 -4.66
CA THR A 73 7.48 -5.92 -5.99
C THR A 73 6.28 -6.84 -6.07
N TYR A 74 6.41 -8.10 -5.66
CA TYR A 74 5.35 -9.10 -5.87
C TYR A 74 4.48 -9.36 -4.63
N GLY A 75 4.98 -9.05 -3.43
CA GLY A 75 4.23 -9.21 -2.19
C GLY A 75 2.86 -8.52 -2.20
N PRO A 76 2.71 -7.30 -2.75
CA PRO A 76 1.41 -6.65 -2.88
C PRO A 76 0.38 -7.43 -3.69
N LEU A 77 0.80 -8.20 -4.69
CA LEU A 77 -0.11 -8.87 -5.62
C LEU A 77 -1.05 -9.86 -4.91
N LEU A 78 -0.58 -10.49 -3.84
CA LEU A 78 -1.38 -11.42 -3.05
C LEU A 78 -2.62 -10.74 -2.45
N TYR A 79 -2.45 -9.57 -1.83
CA TYR A 79 -3.58 -8.84 -1.25
C TYR A 79 -4.36 -8.04 -2.29
N VAL A 80 -3.74 -7.64 -3.41
CA VAL A 80 -4.43 -7.01 -4.54
C VAL A 80 -5.46 -7.96 -5.12
N PHE A 81 -5.11 -9.23 -5.33
CA PHE A 81 -6.07 -10.24 -5.81
C PHE A 81 -7.28 -10.35 -4.89
N LEU A 82 -7.05 -10.52 -3.58
CA LEU A 82 -8.13 -10.56 -2.62
C LEU A 82 -8.97 -9.29 -2.64
N ALA A 83 -8.32 -8.12 -2.65
CA ALA A 83 -9.00 -6.84 -2.63
C ALA A 83 -9.91 -6.68 -3.85
N ILE A 84 -9.48 -7.06 -5.05
CA ILE A 84 -10.32 -7.07 -6.27
C ILE A 84 -11.54 -7.97 -6.08
N CYS A 85 -11.35 -9.22 -5.61
CA CYS A 85 -12.45 -10.15 -5.35
C CYS A 85 -13.47 -9.55 -4.36
N MET A 86 -12.99 -8.95 -3.28
CA MET A 86 -13.85 -8.35 -2.25
C MET A 86 -14.52 -7.06 -2.72
N THR A 87 -13.87 -6.24 -3.54
CA THR A 87 -14.48 -5.09 -4.20
C THR A 87 -15.62 -5.54 -5.10
N CYS A 88 -15.43 -6.59 -5.91
CA CYS A 88 -16.51 -7.14 -6.74
C CYS A 88 -17.65 -7.68 -5.88
N PHE A 89 -17.34 -8.42 -4.81
CA PHE A 89 -18.35 -9.00 -3.91
C PHE A 89 -19.20 -7.93 -3.21
N HIS A 90 -18.56 -7.01 -2.49
CA HIS A 90 -19.27 -5.94 -1.78
C HIS A 90 -19.92 -4.95 -2.75
N GLY A 91 -19.24 -4.64 -3.87
CA GLY A 91 -19.78 -3.78 -4.93
C GLY A 91 -21.03 -4.37 -5.58
N TYR A 92 -21.04 -5.67 -5.87
CA TYR A 92 -22.23 -6.36 -6.37
C TYR A 92 -23.39 -6.24 -5.38
N ARG A 93 -23.11 -6.46 -4.09
CA ARG A 93 -24.13 -6.36 -3.04
C ARG A 93 -24.71 -4.95 -2.93
N VAL A 94 -23.85 -3.93 -2.94
CA VAL A 94 -24.27 -2.52 -2.86
C VAL A 94 -25.06 -2.09 -4.11
N LEU A 95 -24.65 -2.51 -5.31
CA LEU A 95 -25.27 -2.03 -6.56
C LEU A 95 -26.53 -2.82 -6.94
N PHE A 96 -26.55 -4.14 -6.73
CA PHE A 96 -27.59 -5.01 -7.28
C PHE A 96 -28.48 -5.68 -6.23
N THR A 97 -28.05 -5.76 -4.97
CA THR A 97 -28.84 -6.40 -3.90
C THR A 97 -29.47 -5.41 -2.92
N THR A 98 -29.20 -4.12 -3.10
CA THR A 98 -29.91 -3.05 -2.39
C THR A 98 -31.36 -3.07 -2.82
N LYS A 99 -32.25 -3.53 -1.94
CA LYS A 99 -33.69 -3.38 -2.15
C LYS A 99 -34.00 -1.91 -1.93
N SER A 100 -34.00 -1.14 -3.01
CA SER A 100 -34.47 0.24 -2.94
C SER A 100 -35.93 0.20 -2.43
N PRO A 101 -36.27 0.84 -1.30
CA PRO A 101 -37.66 1.07 -1.00
C PRO A 101 -38.14 1.93 -2.17
N LYS A 102 -39.04 1.37 -2.99
CA LYS A 102 -39.53 1.99 -4.25
C LYS A 102 -40.08 3.41 -4.09
N MET A 103 -40.14 3.92 -2.87
CA MET A 103 -40.27 5.32 -2.52
C MET A 103 -39.63 5.45 -1.13
N ARG A 104 -38.98 6.57 -0.79
CA ARG A 104 -38.76 6.97 0.61
C ARG A 104 -40.15 7.13 1.24
N THR A 105 -40.82 6.04 1.60
CA THR A 105 -42.14 6.11 2.22
C THR A 105 -41.89 6.50 3.67
N LYS A 106 -41.85 7.81 3.93
CA LYS A 106 -42.05 8.32 5.28
C LYS A 106 -43.48 7.95 5.67
N ARG A 107 -43.66 6.88 6.42
CA ARG A 107 -44.94 6.60 7.05
C ARG A 107 -44.95 7.35 8.37
N SER A 108 -45.67 8.47 8.40
CA SER A 108 -46.01 9.14 9.65
C SER A 108 -47.27 8.51 10.21
N VAL A 109 -47.20 7.99 11.43
CA VAL A 109 -48.37 7.54 12.19
C VAL A 109 -48.59 8.54 13.31
N ILE A 110 -49.77 9.17 13.35
CA ILE A 110 -50.15 10.06 14.44
C ILE A 110 -50.74 9.20 15.55
N ALA A 111 -49.97 8.94 16.60
CA ALA A 111 -50.47 8.29 17.80
C ALA A 111 -51.12 9.34 18.69
N ARG A 112 -52.43 9.23 18.92
CA ARG A 112 -53.14 10.06 19.91
C ARG A 112 -52.98 9.43 21.29
N MET A 113 -52.40 10.17 22.23
CA MET A 113 -52.32 9.76 23.63
C MET A 113 -53.61 10.14 24.35
N ASN A 114 -53.95 9.38 25.40
CA ASN A 114 -55.17 9.58 26.19
C ASN A 114 -55.27 10.98 26.84
N HIS A 115 -54.16 11.72 26.94
CA HIS A 115 -54.10 13.09 27.48
C HIS A 115 -54.27 14.19 26.41
N GLY A 116 -54.71 13.87 25.20
CA GLY A 116 -54.97 14.86 24.14
C GLY A 116 -53.72 15.36 23.40
N SER A 117 -52.52 14.90 23.78
CA SER A 117 -51.30 15.09 23.00
C SER A 117 -51.25 14.08 21.85
N SER A 118 -50.80 14.54 20.68
CA SER A 118 -50.54 13.66 19.54
C SER A 118 -49.04 13.64 19.26
N VAL A 119 -48.49 12.44 19.10
CA VAL A 119 -47.08 12.24 18.76
C VAL A 119 -47.02 11.69 17.33
N GLN A 120 -46.34 12.41 16.45
CA GLN A 120 -46.08 11.98 15.07
C GLN A 120 -44.86 11.05 15.08
N ILE A 121 -45.10 9.75 14.89
CA ILE A 121 -44.04 8.75 14.75
C ILE A 121 -43.71 8.66 13.25
N GLU A 122 -42.57 9.21 12.85
CA GLU A 122 -42.06 9.03 11.48
C GLU A 122 -41.23 7.75 11.40
N THR A 123 -41.74 6.76 10.69
CA THR A 123 -40.97 5.57 10.31
C THR A 123 -40.32 5.82 8.95
N ILE A 124 -38.99 5.82 8.93
CA ILE A 124 -38.20 5.94 7.69
C ILE A 124 -37.90 4.51 7.22
N ALA A 125 -38.48 4.10 6.09
CA ALA A 125 -38.08 2.86 5.44
C ALA A 125 -36.61 2.97 5.01
N GLN A 126 -35.74 2.19 5.66
CA GLN A 126 -34.31 2.17 5.37
C GLN A 126 -34.02 1.20 4.23
N GLU A 127 -33.10 1.58 3.33
CA GLU A 127 -32.56 0.67 2.33
C GLU A 127 -31.86 -0.48 3.05
N ASP A 128 -32.35 -1.69 2.83
CA ASP A 128 -31.85 -2.88 3.51
C ASP A 128 -31.29 -3.88 2.50
N ILE A 129 -30.19 -4.52 2.89
CA ILE A 129 -29.50 -5.55 2.08
C ILE A 129 -29.69 -6.89 2.78
N SER A 130 -29.74 -7.99 2.00
CA SER A 130 -29.70 -9.35 2.54
C SER A 130 -28.59 -9.52 3.62
N SER A 131 -28.95 -9.97 4.82
CA SER A 131 -28.00 -10.16 5.90
C SER A 131 -27.02 -11.29 5.56
N LEU A 132 -25.73 -11.07 5.83
CA LEU A 132 -24.72 -12.13 5.75
C LEU A 132 -24.64 -12.87 7.07
N TYR A 133 -24.32 -14.17 6.99
CA TYR A 133 -24.05 -14.99 8.15
C TYR A 133 -22.87 -14.45 8.97
N ARG A 134 -22.96 -14.59 10.29
CA ARG A 134 -21.93 -14.16 11.22
C ARG A 134 -20.54 -14.73 10.94
N CYS A 135 -20.48 -16.00 10.53
CA CYS A 135 -19.23 -16.66 10.19
C CYS A 135 -18.46 -15.92 9.08
N PHE A 136 -19.16 -15.32 8.11
CA PHE A 136 -18.52 -14.52 7.06
C PHE A 136 -17.77 -13.32 7.65
N TRP A 137 -18.42 -12.54 8.51
CA TRP A 137 -17.82 -11.35 9.12
C TRP A 137 -16.63 -11.70 10.01
N ILE A 138 -16.71 -12.79 10.77
CA ILE A 138 -15.59 -13.27 11.60
C ILE A 138 -14.41 -13.68 10.72
N THR A 139 -14.65 -14.50 9.69
CA THR A 139 -13.59 -14.92 8.76
C THR A 139 -12.93 -13.73 8.08
N MET A 140 -13.73 -12.76 7.61
CA MET A 140 -13.20 -11.55 6.98
C MET A 140 -12.43 -10.67 7.96
N SER A 141 -12.85 -10.53 9.22
CA SER A 141 -12.09 -9.83 10.25
C SER A 141 -10.70 -10.42 10.45
N VAL A 142 -10.61 -11.75 10.58
CA VAL A 142 -9.33 -12.46 10.73
C VAL A 142 -8.46 -12.24 9.50
N LEU A 143 -9.03 -12.44 8.30
CA LEU A 143 -8.31 -12.29 7.04
C LEU A 143 -7.77 -10.87 6.86
N THR A 144 -8.60 -9.84 7.08
CA THR A 144 -8.15 -8.44 6.97
C THR A 144 -7.12 -8.05 8.03
N SER A 145 -7.13 -8.69 9.20
CA SER A 145 -6.12 -8.46 10.24
C SER A 145 -4.76 -9.05 9.84
N ILE A 146 -4.76 -10.24 9.21
CA ILE A 146 -3.54 -10.82 8.63
C ILE A 146 -2.99 -9.91 7.53
N PHE A 147 -3.84 -9.44 6.63
CA PHE A 147 -3.40 -8.55 5.54
C PHE A 147 -2.96 -7.18 6.01
N PHE A 148 -3.53 -6.66 7.10
CA PHE A 148 -3.02 -5.46 7.77
C PHE A 148 -1.57 -5.65 8.24
N VAL A 149 -1.29 -6.72 8.97
CA VAL A 149 0.08 -7.03 9.44
C VAL A 149 1.02 -7.26 8.25
N TYR A 150 0.57 -7.99 7.24
CA TYR A 150 1.31 -8.25 6.01
C TYR A 150 1.69 -6.94 5.29
N ALA A 151 0.74 -6.03 5.10
CA ALA A 151 0.96 -4.74 4.45
C ALA A 151 1.87 -3.84 5.29
N LEU A 152 1.77 -3.90 6.62
CA LEU A 152 2.65 -3.17 7.52
C LEU A 152 4.11 -3.65 7.42
N VAL A 153 4.33 -4.98 7.38
CA VAL A 153 5.66 -5.57 7.19
C VAL A 153 6.22 -5.22 5.81
N HIS A 154 5.38 -5.25 4.77
CA HIS A 154 5.77 -4.79 3.43
C HIS A 154 6.25 -3.33 3.44
N PHE A 155 5.47 -2.43 4.03
CA PHE A 155 5.85 -1.02 4.19
C PHE A 155 7.16 -0.86 4.98
N ALA A 156 7.32 -1.58 6.10
CA ALA A 156 8.50 -1.48 6.95
C ALA A 156 9.78 -1.90 6.20
N ILE A 157 9.76 -3.04 5.52
CA ILE A 157 10.90 -3.53 4.72
C ILE A 157 11.21 -2.57 3.57
N PHE A 158 10.19 -2.04 2.90
CA PHE A 158 10.38 -1.09 1.81
C PHE A 158 11.04 0.20 2.32
N LEU A 159 10.50 0.79 3.39
CA LEU A 159 11.00 2.04 3.95
C LEU A 159 12.44 1.89 4.48
N ASP A 160 12.70 0.81 5.22
CA ASP A 160 14.02 0.52 5.77
C ASP A 160 15.07 0.27 4.67
N GLY A 161 14.73 -0.54 3.66
CA GLY A 161 15.60 -0.77 2.51
C GLY A 161 15.90 0.50 1.71
N PHE A 162 14.91 1.38 1.55
CA PHE A 162 15.07 2.68 0.87
C PHE A 162 16.06 3.59 1.60
N TYR A 163 15.92 3.75 2.91
CA TYR A 163 16.85 4.57 3.70
C TYR A 163 18.23 3.94 3.81
N THR A 164 18.31 2.62 3.88
CA THR A 164 19.60 1.90 3.91
C THR A 164 20.38 2.15 2.64
N THR A 165 19.79 1.91 1.46
CA THR A 165 20.45 2.21 0.18
C THR A 165 20.83 3.68 0.06
N CYS A 166 19.94 4.60 0.43
CA CYS A 166 20.22 6.03 0.41
C CYS A 166 21.46 6.40 1.25
N ASN A 167 21.56 5.87 2.47
CA ASN A 167 22.69 6.15 3.36
C ASN A 167 23.99 5.53 2.85
N GLU A 168 23.95 4.33 2.28
CA GLU A 168 25.12 3.72 1.66
C GLU A 168 25.56 4.47 0.40
N TYR A 169 24.62 4.92 -0.43
CA TYR A 169 24.95 5.68 -1.62
C TYR A 169 25.53 7.06 -1.31
N ARG A 170 25.10 7.74 -0.23
CA ARG A 170 25.76 8.97 0.25
C ARG A 170 27.25 8.77 0.54
N LYS A 171 27.62 7.62 1.12
CA LYS A 171 29.04 7.28 1.35
C LYS A 171 29.78 6.98 0.03
N MET A 172 29.09 6.52 -1.00
CA MET A 172 29.66 6.36 -2.34
C MET A 172 29.87 7.73 -3.01
N LEU A 173 28.90 8.63 -2.89
CA LEU A 173 28.97 9.99 -3.44
C LEU A 173 30.15 10.78 -2.91
N GLU A 174 30.44 10.67 -1.61
CA GLU A 174 31.62 11.25 -0.98
C GLU A 174 32.92 10.84 -1.68
N LYS A 175 33.07 9.53 -1.98
CA LYS A 175 34.23 8.98 -2.69
C LYS A 175 34.28 9.45 -4.14
N LEU A 176 33.14 9.36 -4.84
CA LEU A 176 33.06 9.65 -6.27
C LEU A 176 33.32 11.12 -6.59
N LEU A 177 32.87 12.03 -5.73
CA LEU A 177 33.08 13.46 -5.88
C LEU A 177 34.39 13.96 -5.23
N SER A 178 35.15 13.09 -4.57
CA SER A 178 36.35 13.45 -3.78
C SER A 178 36.11 14.62 -2.82
N VAL A 179 34.91 14.64 -2.23
CA VAL A 179 34.45 15.76 -1.39
C VAL A 179 34.95 15.59 0.04
N HIS A 180 35.56 16.64 0.58
CA HIS A 180 36.09 16.67 1.94
C HIS A 180 35.62 17.95 2.68
N GLY A 181 35.72 17.95 4.01
CA GLY A 181 35.49 19.14 4.82
C GLY A 181 34.02 19.56 4.93
N THR A 182 33.74 20.87 4.77
CA THR A 182 32.45 21.50 5.09
C THR A 182 31.28 21.08 4.20
N ILE A 183 31.54 20.41 3.07
CA ILE A 183 30.51 19.91 2.16
C ILE A 183 29.96 18.55 2.65
N LEU A 184 30.71 17.81 3.47
CA LEU A 184 30.32 16.49 3.96
C LEU A 184 28.97 16.49 4.73
N PRO A 185 28.69 17.45 5.63
CA PRO A 185 27.39 17.55 6.28
C PRO A 185 26.24 17.83 5.31
N VAL A 186 26.50 18.48 4.17
CA VAL A 186 25.47 18.74 3.16
C VAL A 186 25.00 17.43 2.53
N ILE A 187 25.95 16.59 2.09
CA ILE A 187 25.66 15.29 1.47
C ILE A 187 25.01 14.33 2.47
N HIS A 188 25.55 14.22 3.69
CA HIS A 188 25.10 13.22 4.65
C HIS A 188 23.86 13.63 5.45
N ARG A 189 23.63 14.94 5.69
CA ARG A 189 22.53 15.40 6.57
C ARG A 189 21.45 16.22 5.88
N ARG A 190 21.73 16.90 4.75
CA ARG A 190 20.78 17.81 4.11
C ARG A 190 20.24 17.29 2.78
N LEU A 191 20.99 16.45 2.08
CA LEU A 191 20.56 15.92 0.79
C LEU A 191 19.42 14.90 0.97
N HIS A 192 18.25 15.17 0.43
CA HIS A 192 17.11 14.25 0.52
C HIS A 192 17.39 12.94 -0.22
N CYS A 193 16.85 11.82 0.27
CA CYS A 193 17.07 10.51 -0.37
C CYS A 193 16.56 10.47 -1.81
N GLN A 194 15.50 11.21 -2.15
CA GLN A 194 15.07 11.39 -3.54
C GLN A 194 16.23 11.87 -4.42
N SER A 195 16.91 12.94 -4.01
CA SER A 195 18.03 13.51 -4.75
C SER A 195 19.25 12.57 -4.77
N VAL A 196 19.45 11.77 -3.72
CA VAL A 196 20.51 10.74 -3.71
C VAL A 196 20.25 9.70 -4.81
N PHE A 197 19.00 9.27 -4.99
CA PHE A 197 18.61 8.38 -6.08
C PHE A 197 18.70 9.06 -7.46
N ASP A 198 18.38 10.35 -7.56
CA ASP A 198 18.62 11.10 -8.80
C ASP A 198 20.13 11.13 -9.15
N PHE A 199 21.01 11.38 -8.18
CA PHE A 199 22.45 11.28 -8.41
C PHE A 199 22.87 9.88 -8.85
N MET A 200 22.26 8.84 -8.28
CA MET A 200 22.52 7.47 -8.68
C MET A 200 22.13 7.24 -10.14
N ASP A 201 20.96 7.73 -10.58
CA ASP A 201 20.52 7.64 -11.97
C ASP A 201 21.58 8.18 -12.95
N TYR A 202 22.18 9.34 -12.65
CA TYR A 202 23.14 10.00 -13.55
C TYR A 202 24.61 9.59 -13.38
N MET A 203 25.05 9.25 -12.16
CA MET A 203 26.48 9.06 -11.86
C MET A 203 26.87 7.59 -11.70
N GLN A 204 25.92 6.70 -11.38
CA GLN A 204 26.24 5.29 -11.25
C GLN A 204 26.51 4.70 -12.64
N LEU A 205 27.70 4.11 -12.79
CA LEU A 205 28.08 3.41 -14.01
C LEU A 205 27.42 2.02 -14.08
N ASP A 206 27.19 1.57 -15.30
CA ASP A 206 26.74 0.22 -15.57
C ASP A 206 27.84 -0.80 -15.28
N SER A 207 27.42 -2.04 -14.97
CA SER A 207 28.34 -3.17 -14.93
C SER A 207 28.81 -3.50 -16.35
N GLU A 208 29.98 -4.14 -16.50
CA GLU A 208 30.61 -4.38 -17.80
C GLU A 208 29.72 -5.09 -18.83
N ASN A 209 28.74 -5.88 -18.37
CA ASN A 209 27.79 -6.62 -19.23
C ASN A 209 26.35 -6.11 -19.13
N ALA A 210 26.09 -5.01 -18.42
CA ALA A 210 24.78 -4.39 -18.35
C ALA A 210 24.74 -3.14 -19.26
N TYR A 211 23.59 -2.92 -19.87
CA TYR A 211 23.31 -1.69 -20.59
C TYR A 211 21.93 -1.20 -20.20
N ARG A 212 21.87 -0.04 -19.54
CA ARG A 212 20.59 0.61 -19.24
C ARG A 212 20.16 1.50 -20.40
N ASN A 213 18.91 1.33 -20.82
CA ASN A 213 18.29 2.20 -21.83
C ASN A 213 17.87 3.52 -21.18
N GLY A 214 18.80 4.47 -21.10
CA GLY A 214 18.56 5.84 -20.64
C GLY A 214 18.44 5.98 -19.12
N TYR A 215 17.88 7.10 -18.69
CA TYR A 215 17.69 7.44 -17.28
C TYR A 215 16.21 7.36 -16.91
N ILE A 216 15.92 6.83 -15.73
CA ILE A 216 14.59 6.93 -15.10
C ILE A 216 14.65 7.91 -13.93
N ASN A 217 13.50 8.21 -13.31
CA ASN A 217 13.47 8.87 -12.02
C ASN A 217 13.26 7.80 -10.93
N THR A 218 14.36 7.20 -10.48
CA THR A 218 14.34 6.12 -9.49
C THR A 218 13.81 6.63 -8.16
N GLY A 219 14.21 7.83 -7.74
CA GLY A 219 13.76 8.43 -6.50
C GLY A 219 12.25 8.58 -6.42
N LEU A 220 11.62 9.11 -7.48
CA LEU A 220 10.18 9.26 -7.58
C LEU A 220 9.46 7.91 -7.60
N ALA A 221 9.96 6.95 -8.38
CA ALA A 221 9.37 5.61 -8.45
C ALA A 221 9.33 4.94 -7.06
N LEU A 222 10.46 4.95 -6.33
CA LEU A 222 10.52 4.36 -4.99
C LEU A 222 9.64 5.12 -3.99
N ILE A 223 9.60 6.46 -4.02
CA ILE A 223 8.76 7.26 -3.13
C ILE A 223 7.27 7.02 -3.37
N LEU A 224 6.84 6.95 -4.63
CA LEU A 224 5.45 6.61 -4.96
C LEU A 224 5.09 5.23 -4.42
N GLY A 225 5.99 4.26 -4.54
CA GLY A 225 5.78 2.91 -4.01
C GLY A 225 5.70 2.86 -2.48
N ILE A 226 6.50 3.67 -1.78
CA ILE A 226 6.48 3.80 -0.32
C ILE A 226 5.21 4.50 0.17
N ILE A 227 4.80 5.59 -0.48
CA ILE A 227 3.56 6.30 -0.14
C ILE A 227 2.36 5.37 -0.35
N ALA A 228 2.32 4.64 -1.46
CA ALA A 228 1.24 3.69 -1.74
C ALA A 228 1.20 2.54 -0.73
N SER A 229 2.35 1.97 -0.35
CA SER A 229 2.40 0.92 0.69
C SER A 229 2.02 1.44 2.08
N CYS A 230 2.35 2.69 2.41
CA CYS A 230 1.92 3.36 3.64
C CYS A 230 0.39 3.45 3.71
N PHE A 231 -0.26 3.95 2.65
CA PHE A 231 -1.72 3.99 2.60
C PHE A 231 -2.34 2.59 2.61
N GLY A 232 -1.69 1.61 1.97
CA GLY A 232 -2.16 0.23 1.92
C GLY A 232 -2.45 -0.36 3.31
N TRP A 233 -1.51 -0.28 4.24
CA TRP A 233 -1.74 -0.85 5.59
C TRP A 233 -2.78 -0.04 6.38
N ILE A 234 -2.82 1.28 6.23
CA ILE A 234 -3.82 2.15 6.90
C ILE A 234 -5.24 1.78 6.44
N ILE A 235 -5.43 1.55 5.14
CA ILE A 235 -6.73 1.16 4.58
C ILE A 235 -7.12 -0.26 5.05
N PHE A 236 -6.17 -1.20 5.11
CA PHE A 236 -6.45 -2.54 5.67
C PHE A 236 -6.82 -2.49 7.15
N PHE A 237 -6.17 -1.62 7.94
CA PHE A 237 -6.57 -1.39 9.33
C PHE A 237 -8.01 -0.89 9.42
N PHE A 238 -8.39 0.08 8.59
CA PHE A 238 -9.76 0.57 8.52
C PHE A 238 -10.76 -0.51 8.10
N ALA A 239 -10.45 -1.30 7.06
CA ALA A 239 -11.28 -2.42 6.62
C ALA A 239 -11.47 -3.49 7.72
N SER A 240 -10.41 -3.79 8.49
CA SER A 240 -10.50 -4.70 9.63
C SER A 240 -11.44 -4.17 10.72
N CYS A 241 -11.35 -2.89 11.07
CA CYS A 241 -12.26 -2.23 12.01
C CYS A 241 -13.73 -2.32 11.55
N LEU A 242 -13.99 -2.14 10.24
CA LEU A 242 -15.34 -2.28 9.67
C LEU A 242 -15.88 -3.72 9.81
N ASN A 243 -15.08 -4.72 9.43
CA ASN A 243 -15.48 -6.13 9.56
C ASN A 243 -15.76 -6.52 11.02
N ILE A 244 -14.87 -6.12 11.95
CA ILE A 244 -15.02 -6.41 13.39
C ILE A 244 -16.28 -5.76 13.95
N THR A 245 -16.58 -4.53 13.53
CA THR A 245 -17.78 -3.80 13.96
C THR A 245 -19.06 -4.54 13.55
N MET A 246 -19.10 -5.12 12.34
CA MET A 246 -20.24 -5.95 11.91
C MET A 246 -20.32 -7.27 12.66
N ALA A 247 -19.19 -7.96 12.84
CA ALA A 247 -19.14 -9.22 13.58
C ALA A 247 -19.68 -9.07 15.01
N LYS A 248 -19.41 -7.94 15.66
CA LYS A 248 -19.89 -7.63 17.03
C LYS A 248 -21.40 -7.34 17.10
N ARG A 249 -22.00 -6.77 16.06
CA ARG A 249 -23.42 -6.37 16.07
C ARG A 249 -24.40 -7.51 15.83
N GLN A 250 -23.91 -8.66 15.36
CA GLN A 250 -24.73 -9.86 15.20
C GLN A 250 -24.69 -10.76 16.46
N ASN A 251 -24.23 -10.22 17.59
CA ASN A 251 -24.51 -10.71 18.95
C ASN A 251 -25.76 -10.04 19.49
#